data_AF-A0A3M5USV5-F1
#
_entry.id   AF-A0A3M5USV5-F1
#
_cell.length_a   1.000
_cell.length_b   1.000
_cell.length_c   1.000
_cell.angle_alpha   90.00
_cell.angle_beta   90.00
_cell.angle_gamma   90.00
#
_symmetry.space_group_name_H-M   'P 1'
#
loop_
_entity.id
_entity.type
_entity.pdbx_description
1 polymer ?
#
loop_
_entity_poly.entity_id
_entity_poly.type
_entity_poly.pdbx_seq_one_letter_code
_entity_poly.pdbx_strand_id
1 'polypeptide(L)' 'MVYVGRVRAGTDDPEQLNLWLTCDNVRKGAALNAVQVGELLIKDYV' A
#
# COMPACT_ATOMS: atom_id res chain seq x y z
N MET A 1 -3.12 -5.37 -6.81
CA MET A 1 -1.66 -5.25 -6.60
C MET A 1 -1.33 -3.76 -6.47
N VAL A 2 -0.28 -3.40 -5.73
CA VAL A 2 0.22 -2.03 -5.68
C VAL A 2 1.56 -2.03 -6.41
N TYR A 3 1.70 -1.15 -7.41
CA TYR A 3 2.91 -1.00 -8.19
C TYR A 3 3.70 0.18 -7.66
N VAL A 4 5.00 -0.04 -7.43
CA VAL A 4 5.93 0.97 -6.92
C VAL A 4 7.02 1.18 -7.96
N GLY A 5 7.34 2.43 -8.26
CA GLY A 5 8.41 2.78 -9.18
C GLY A 5 9.04 4.13 -8.82
N ARG A 6 9.98 4.58 -9.67
CA ARG A 6 10.67 5.87 -9.51
C ARG A 6 11.33 6.05 -8.13
N VAL A 7 11.83 4.94 -7.56
CA VAL A 7 12.51 4.92 -6.26
C VAL A 7 13.83 5.68 -6.36
N ARG A 8 13.96 6.78 -5.61
CA ARG A 8 15.19 7.59 -5.60
C ARG A 8 15.34 8.39 -4.30
N ALA A 9 16.57 8.70 -3.94
CA ALA A 9 16.85 9.66 -2.87
C ALA A 9 16.39 11.08 -3.23
N GLY A 10 16.24 11.92 -2.20
CA GLY A 10 16.10 13.37 -2.34
C GLY A 10 17.34 14.00 -2.96
N THR A 11 17.17 15.19 -3.52
CA THR A 11 18.28 15.94 -4.12
C THR A 11 19.07 16.70 -3.04
N ASP A 12 18.37 17.16 -2.00
CA ASP A 12 18.91 18.10 -1.00
C ASP A 12 19.04 17.47 0.40
N ASP A 13 18.25 16.43 0.68
CA ASP A 13 18.22 15.75 1.98
C ASP A 13 18.54 14.25 1.79
N PRO A 14 19.62 13.73 2.42
CA PRO A 14 19.99 12.32 2.35
C PRO A 14 18.97 11.37 3.01
N GLU A 15 18.09 11.86 3.88
CA GLU A 15 17.04 11.07 4.53
C GLU A 15 15.73 11.04 3.71
N GLN A 16 15.62 11.84 2.66
CA GLN A 16 14.43 11.88 1.81
C GLN A 16 14.39 10.73 0.80
N LEU A 17 13.23 10.04 0.71
CA LEU A 17 12.95 9.00 -0.29
C LEU A 17 11.74 9.39 -1.13
N ASN A 18 11.91 9.42 -2.45
CA ASN A 18 10.84 9.67 -3.41
C ASN A 18 10.42 8.37 -4.08
N LEU A 19 9.10 8.18 -4.23
CA LEU A 19 8.48 7.00 -4.83
C LEU A 19 7.28 7.44 -5.68
N TRP A 20 6.96 6.65 -6.69
CA TRP A 20 5.70 6.74 -7.43
C TRP A 20 4.89 5.46 -7.24
N LEU A 21 3.62 5.61 -6.87
CA LEU A 21 2.73 4.53 -6.53
C LEU A 21 1.50 4.55 -7.43
N THR A 22 1.16 3.40 -8.02
CA THR A 22 -0.09 3.22 -8.76
C THR A 22 -0.77 1.94 -8.31
N CYS A 23 -2.08 1.95 -8.17
CA CYS A 23 -2.85 0.75 -7.86
C CYS A 23 -4.26 0.79 -8.45
N ASP A 24 -4.88 -0.38 -8.54
CA ASP A 24 -6.32 -0.51 -8.74
C ASP A 24 -7.03 -0.11 -7.44
N ASN A 25 -7.65 1.06 -7.45
CA ASN A 25 -8.29 1.68 -6.29
C ASN A 25 -9.57 0.95 -5.85
N VAL A 26 -10.37 0.44 -6.79
CA VAL A 26 -11.62 -0.26 -6.46
C VAL A 26 -11.30 -1.64 -5.90
N ARG A 27 -10.46 -2.41 -6.59
CA ARG A 27 -10.16 -3.78 -6.17
C ARG A 27 -9.21 -3.83 -4.99
N LYS A 28 -8.01 -3.22 -5.07
CA LYS A 28 -7.02 -3.30 -3.98
C LYS A 28 -7.21 -2.19 -2.95
N GLY A 29 -7.52 -0.96 -3.39
CA GLY A 29 -7.68 0.18 -2.49
C GLY A 29 -8.85 0.03 -1.51
N ALA A 30 -9.98 -0.51 -1.99
CA ALA A 30 -11.19 -0.69 -1.18
C ALA A 30 -11.51 -2.16 -0.89
N ALA A 31 -11.96 -2.91 -1.91
CA ALA A 31 -12.62 -4.20 -1.69
C ALA A 31 -11.71 -5.23 -0.99
N LEU A 32 -10.52 -5.46 -1.52
CA LEU A 32 -9.60 -6.45 -0.96
C LEU A 32 -9.09 -6.04 0.42
N ASN A 33 -8.85 -4.75 0.67
CA ASN A 33 -8.46 -4.28 2.00
C ASN A 33 -9.57 -4.55 3.03
N ALA A 34 -10.84 -4.31 2.69
CA ALA A 34 -11.97 -4.59 3.57
C ALA A 34 -12.09 -6.09 3.90
N VAL A 35 -11.95 -6.96 2.89
CA VAL A 35 -11.97 -8.42 3.09
C VAL A 35 -10.81 -8.85 3.99
N GLN A 36 -9.59 -8.34 3.77
CA GLN A 36 -8.42 -8.70 4.58
C GLN A 36 -8.57 -8.31 6.05
N VAL A 37 -9.18 -7.16 6.34
CA VAL A 37 -9.52 -6.78 7.73
C VAL A 37 -10.56 -7.74 8.31
N GLY A 38 -11.59 -8.10 7.53
CA GLY A 38 -12.59 -9.09 7.96
C GLY A 38 -11.98 -10.47 8.26
N GLU A 39 -11.05 -10.94 7.41
CA GLU A 39 -10.31 -12.18 7.62
C GLU A 39 -9.49 -12.14 8.91
N LEU A 40 -8.83 -11.02 9.20
CA LEU A 40 -8.07 -10.85 10.44
C LEU A 40 -8.98 -10.86 11.68
N LEU A 41 -10.14 -10.20 11.60
CA LEU A 41 -11.13 -10.21 12.69
C LEU A 41 -11.64 -11.62 12.99
N ILE A 42 -11.97 -12.39 11.94
CA ILE A 42 -12.40 -13.79 12.11
C ILE A 42 -11.28 -14.62 12.72
N LYS A 43 -10.03 -14.43 12.28
CA LYS A 43 -8.90 -15.22 12.75
C LYS A 43 -8.58 -14.98 14.24
N ASP A 44 -8.62 -13.73 14.68
CA ASP A 44 -8.08 -13.34 15.99
C ASP A 44 -9.17 -13.11 17.06
N TYR A 45 -10.45 -12.98 16.67
CA TYR A 45 -11.54 -12.58 17.57
C TYR A 45 -12.81 -13.46 17.48
N VAL A 46 -12.82 -14.50 16.65
CA VAL A 46 -13.91 -15.49 16.55
C VAL A 46 -13.33 -16.89 16.75
#